data_AF-A4JAH7-F1
#
_entry.id   AF-A4JAH7-F1
#
_cell.length_a   1.000
_cell.length_b   1.000
_cell.length_c   1.000
_cell.angle_alpha   90.00
_cell.angle_beta   90.00
_cell.angle_gamma   90.00
#
_symmetry.space_group_name_H-M   'P 1'
#
loop_
_entity.id
_entity.type
_entity.pdbx_description
1 polymer ?
#
loop_
_entity_poly.entity_id
_entity_poly.type
_entity_poly.pdbx_seq_one_letter_code
_entity_poly.pdbx_strand_id
1 'polypeptide(L)'
;MELPEDAYPAPSDVIAYMKRRAKDWKWATFRQYQASLVCRYEIEFERNRDPLFQQTAEEIRSLPSTDCRSNRDPGHTSSRKRKGIPRRDYDVLVANLANPARASDYSKRAALWLMAGLATGLRPCEWENARLSEDGRTLNVLNAKATNGRATGISRVVPVDADDFPVVRAHIESLRELLASGHEFSVIQKGCTQAIRRTCAALWPGDDKRTYALYSARHQFSANAKAIASAEEVAALLGHRSTRTARRHYAPRRSAWSEFRQVQTAKPTASMQAPIRRSTPRNG
;
A
#
# COMPACT_ATOMS: atom_id res chain seq x y z
N MET A 1 2.94 33.59 14.82
CA MET A 1 2.15 33.45 16.06
C MET A 1 2.88 32.40 16.88
N GLU A 2 3.81 32.87 17.70
CA GLU A 2 4.49 32.01 18.68
C GLU A 2 3.46 31.63 19.75
N LEU A 3 3.32 30.34 20.01
CA LEU A 3 2.49 29.86 21.11
C LEU A 3 3.23 30.21 22.42
N PRO A 4 2.54 30.70 23.46
CA PRO A 4 3.15 30.97 24.77
C PRO A 4 3.93 29.76 25.29
N GLU A 5 5.01 30.01 26.04
CA GLU A 5 5.90 28.99 26.63
C GLU A 5 5.16 27.99 27.56
N ASP A 6 3.99 28.42 28.03
CA ASP A 6 3.03 27.84 28.95
C ASP A 6 1.74 27.34 28.26
N ALA A 7 1.68 27.37 26.92
CA ALA A 7 0.49 26.99 26.14
C ALA A 7 0.35 25.47 25.85
N TYR A 8 0.97 24.62 26.67
CA TYR A 8 0.75 23.18 26.60
C TYR A 8 -0.17 22.74 27.74
N PRO A 9 -1.20 21.90 27.46
CA PRO A 9 -2.00 21.30 28.52
C PRO A 9 -1.09 20.54 29.48
N ALA A 10 -1.47 20.51 30.76
CA ALA A 10 -0.67 19.81 31.75
C ALA A 10 -0.48 18.33 31.32
N PRO A 11 0.69 17.71 31.60
CA PRO A 11 0.93 16.31 31.21
C PRO A 11 -0.17 15.34 31.66
N SER A 12 -0.74 15.58 32.85
CA SER A 12 -1.90 14.86 33.38
C SER A 12 -3.16 15.01 32.52
N ASP A 13 -3.43 16.20 31.97
CA ASP A 13 -4.57 16.45 31.09
C ASP A 13 -4.45 15.69 29.77
N VAL A 14 -3.23 15.55 29.24
CA VAL A 14 -2.96 14.77 28.03
C VAL A 14 -3.24 13.30 28.26
N ILE A 15 -2.78 12.75 29.39
CA ILE A 15 -3.07 11.37 29.79
C ILE A 15 -4.58 11.16 29.96
N ALA A 16 -5.26 12.07 30.69
CA ALA A 16 -6.70 12.00 30.92
C ALA A 16 -7.48 12.09 29.60
N TYR A 17 -7.03 12.92 28.66
CA TYR A 17 -7.59 13.03 27.32
C TYR A 17 -7.47 11.71 26.55
N MET A 18 -6.27 11.09 26.55
CA MET A 18 -6.05 9.80 25.89
C MET A 18 -6.95 8.71 26.47
N LYS A 19 -7.05 8.60 27.80
CA LYS A 19 -7.93 7.62 28.49
C LYS A 19 -9.40 7.85 28.09
N ARG A 20 -9.88 9.09 28.17
CA ARG A 20 -11.27 9.45 27.86
C ARG A 20 -11.66 9.18 26.41
N ARG A 21 -10.74 9.44 25.46
CA ARG A 21 -10.98 9.34 24.01
C ARG A 21 -10.59 7.99 23.42
N ALA A 22 -9.97 7.09 24.19
CA ALA A 22 -9.60 5.75 23.71
C ALA A 22 -10.79 5.05 23.03
N LYS A 23 -11.97 5.08 23.66
CA LYS A 23 -13.22 4.50 23.14
C LYS A 23 -13.73 5.07 21.82
N ASP A 24 -13.23 6.23 21.40
CA ASP A 24 -13.62 6.87 20.16
C ASP A 24 -12.66 6.51 19.00
N TRP A 25 -11.47 6.02 19.34
CA TRP A 25 -10.42 5.73 18.38
C TRP A 25 -10.26 4.24 18.09
N LYS A 26 -9.86 3.93 16.86
CA LYS A 26 -9.36 2.60 16.54
C LYS A 26 -8.00 2.39 17.22
N TRP A 27 -7.72 1.13 17.55
CA TRP A 27 -6.42 0.70 18.08
C TRP A 27 -5.21 1.31 17.35
N ALA A 28 -5.21 1.29 16.01
CA ALA A 28 -4.10 1.82 15.22
C ALA A 28 -3.91 3.33 15.39
N THR A 29 -5.01 4.09 15.49
CA THR A 29 -5.00 5.54 15.73
C THR A 29 -4.50 5.86 17.13
N PHE A 30 -5.01 5.14 18.13
CA PHE A 30 -4.56 5.28 19.52
C PHE A 30 -3.05 5.07 19.64
N ARG A 31 -2.52 3.98 19.09
CA ARG A 31 -1.07 3.69 19.13
C ARG A 31 -0.23 4.73 18.40
N GLN A 32 -0.77 5.39 17.37
CA GLN A 32 -0.05 6.46 16.67
C GLN A 32 0.04 7.71 17.54
N TYR A 33 -1.06 8.12 18.19
CA TYR A 33 -1.01 9.20 19.18
C TYR A 33 -0.09 8.86 20.35
N GLN A 34 -0.18 7.64 20.87
CA GLN A 34 0.67 7.14 21.95
C GLN A 34 2.16 7.26 21.58
N ALA A 35 2.58 6.72 20.43
CA ALA A 35 3.97 6.80 19.98
C ALA A 35 4.43 8.25 19.77
N SER A 36 3.57 9.12 19.22
CA SER A 36 3.89 10.53 19.00
C SER A 36 4.10 11.28 20.31
N LEU A 37 3.22 11.07 21.29
CA LEU A 37 3.26 11.75 22.58
C LEU A 37 4.43 11.23 23.43
N VAL A 38 4.67 9.92 23.45
CA VAL A 38 5.86 9.34 24.10
C VAL A 38 7.12 9.99 23.56
N CYS A 39 7.29 10.03 22.24
CA CYS A 39 8.45 10.66 21.61
C CYS A 39 8.56 12.16 21.98
N ARG A 40 7.44 12.89 21.98
CA ARG A 40 7.42 14.31 22.37
C ARG A 40 7.91 14.51 23.81
N TYR A 41 7.42 13.72 24.76
CA TYR A 41 7.79 13.84 26.17
C TYR A 41 9.21 13.34 26.45
N GLU A 42 9.69 12.33 25.72
CA GLU A 42 11.10 11.92 25.78
C GLU A 42 12.04 13.06 25.32
N ILE A 43 11.70 13.75 24.23
CA ILE A 43 12.45 14.92 23.77
C ILE A 43 12.45 16.05 24.81
N GLU A 44 11.31 16.31 25.48
CA GLU A 44 11.25 17.32 26.53
C GLU A 44 12.01 16.93 27.80
N PHE A 45 12.02 15.64 28.16
CA PHE A 45 12.88 15.15 29.22
C PHE A 45 14.36 15.31 28.87
N GLU A 46 14.77 15.00 27.65
CA GLU A 46 16.16 15.19 27.20
C GLU A 46 16.62 16.65 27.29
N ARG A 47 15.71 17.59 26.98
CA ARG A 47 15.97 19.04 27.00
C ARG A 47 16.01 19.61 28.42
N ASN A 48 15.00 19.32 29.23
CA ASN A 48 14.79 20.02 30.50
C ASN A 48 15.22 19.19 31.72
N ARG A 49 15.41 17.87 31.55
CA ARG A 49 15.72 16.90 32.62
C ARG A 49 14.68 16.84 33.74
N ASP A 50 13.49 17.36 33.51
CA ASP A 50 12.37 17.27 34.45
C ASP A 50 11.80 15.83 34.46
N PRO A 51 11.88 15.11 35.61
CA PRO A 51 11.35 13.76 35.74
C PRO A 51 9.86 13.62 35.39
N LEU A 52 9.08 14.70 35.50
CA LEU A 52 7.66 14.71 35.13
C LEU A 52 7.45 14.26 33.68
N PHE A 53 8.30 14.70 32.76
CA PHE A 53 8.18 14.33 31.35
C PHE A 53 8.52 12.86 31.10
N GLN A 54 9.54 12.33 31.79
CA GLN A 54 9.87 10.92 31.71
C GLN A 54 8.73 10.06 32.26
N GLN A 55 8.20 10.39 33.44
CA GLN A 55 7.06 9.69 34.04
C GLN A 55 5.82 9.73 33.14
N THR A 56 5.54 10.89 32.52
CA THR A 56 4.44 11.04 31.57
C THR A 56 4.61 10.13 30.36
N ALA A 57 5.81 10.07 29.78
CA ALA A 57 6.09 9.19 28.64
C ALA A 57 5.89 7.71 29.01
N GLU A 58 6.34 7.30 30.20
CA GLU A 58 6.15 5.95 30.73
C GLU A 58 4.68 5.61 30.97
N GLU A 59 3.91 6.53 31.57
CA GLU A 59 2.47 6.34 31.77
C GLU A 59 1.74 6.21 30.43
N ILE A 60 1.98 7.13 29.48
CA ILE A 60 1.39 7.07 28.14
C ILE A 60 1.76 5.75 27.44
N ARG A 61 3.02 5.29 27.56
CA ARG A 61 3.47 4.01 27.00
C ARG A 61 2.75 2.81 27.62
N SER A 62 2.39 2.89 28.89
CA SER A 62 1.66 1.83 29.61
C SER A 62 0.15 1.82 29.34
N LEU A 63 -0.42 2.88 28.75
CA LEU A 63 -1.86 2.98 28.55
C LEU A 63 -2.39 1.79 27.74
N PRO A 64 -3.42 1.10 28.25
CA PRO A 64 -3.96 -0.05 27.58
C PRO A 64 -4.75 0.40 26.36
N SER A 65 -4.62 -0.35 25.28
CA SER A 65 -5.44 -0.14 24.09
C SER A 65 -6.71 -1.00 24.06
N THR A 66 -7.05 -1.64 25.20
CA THR A 66 -8.22 -2.52 25.34
C THR A 66 -9.53 -1.76 25.21
N ASP A 67 -9.54 -0.51 25.66
CA ASP A 67 -10.72 0.36 25.65
C ASP A 67 -10.94 1.02 24.29
N CYS A 68 -10.04 0.78 23.32
CA CYS A 68 -10.18 1.26 21.96
C CYS A 68 -11.33 0.58 21.23
N ARG A 69 -11.89 1.28 20.23
CA ARG A 69 -12.88 0.69 19.32
C ARG A 69 -12.34 -0.60 18.70
N SER A 70 -13.23 -1.58 18.63
CA SER A 70 -12.94 -2.89 18.04
C SER A 70 -12.39 -2.75 16.62
N ASN A 71 -11.37 -3.56 16.30
CA ASN A 71 -10.86 -3.66 14.93
C ASN A 71 -11.91 -4.21 13.94
N ARG A 72 -12.99 -4.84 14.44
CA ARG A 72 -14.10 -5.33 13.60
C ARG A 72 -15.00 -4.19 13.11
N ASP A 73 -15.00 -3.04 13.79
CA ASP A 73 -15.79 -1.90 13.36
C ASP A 73 -15.25 -1.35 12.03
N PRO A 74 -16.09 -1.21 10.99
CA PRO A 74 -15.66 -0.57 9.76
C PRO A 74 -15.27 0.88 10.05
N GLY A 75 -14.09 1.28 9.57
CA GLY A 75 -13.65 2.68 9.64
C GLY A 75 -14.25 3.49 8.49
N HIS A 76 -14.16 4.82 8.60
CA HIS A 76 -14.81 5.74 7.66
C HIS A 76 -14.14 5.84 6.28
N THR A 77 -12.92 5.32 6.10
CA THR A 77 -12.12 5.53 4.89
C THR A 77 -11.64 4.23 4.23
N SER A 78 -10.35 3.93 4.30
CA SER A 78 -9.69 2.86 3.52
C SER A 78 -10.07 1.45 3.96
N SER A 79 -10.57 1.26 5.19
CA SER A 79 -10.96 -0.06 5.70
C SER A 79 -12.14 -0.69 4.97
N ARG A 80 -12.97 0.11 4.30
CA ARG A 80 -14.10 -0.38 3.48
C ARG A 80 -13.64 -0.82 2.08
N LYS A 81 -12.48 -0.36 1.62
CA LYS A 81 -11.95 -0.72 0.30
C LYS A 81 -11.54 -2.18 0.30
N ARG A 82 -11.96 -2.91 -0.72
CA ARG A 82 -11.67 -4.33 -0.83
C ARG A 82 -10.20 -4.56 -1.13
N LYS A 83 -9.59 -5.49 -0.39
CA LYS A 83 -8.26 -6.01 -0.69
C LYS A 83 -8.37 -7.03 -1.82
N GLY A 84 -7.71 -6.72 -2.93
CA GLY A 84 -7.79 -7.53 -4.14
C GLY A 84 -9.07 -7.27 -4.93
N ILE A 85 -9.12 -7.79 -6.15
CA ILE A 85 -10.23 -7.64 -7.09
C ILE A 85 -10.48 -9.04 -7.67
N PRO A 86 -11.63 -9.69 -7.44
CA PRO A 86 -11.94 -10.96 -8.11
C PRO A 86 -11.88 -10.81 -9.62
N ARG A 87 -11.51 -11.88 -10.32
CA ARG A 87 -11.35 -11.87 -11.77
C ARG A 87 -12.57 -11.29 -12.49
N ARG A 88 -13.76 -11.82 -12.19
CA ARG A 88 -15.03 -11.32 -12.74
C ARG A 88 -15.25 -9.82 -12.51
N ASP A 89 -15.01 -9.34 -11.30
CA ASP A 89 -15.20 -7.93 -10.95
C ASP A 89 -14.16 -7.06 -11.66
N TYR A 90 -12.92 -7.54 -11.79
CA TYR A 90 -11.84 -6.88 -12.50
C TYR A 90 -12.17 -6.73 -13.98
N ASP A 91 -12.58 -7.81 -14.64
CA ASP A 91 -12.90 -7.81 -16.08
C ASP A 91 -14.03 -6.80 -16.37
N VAL A 92 -15.11 -6.81 -15.57
CA VAL A 92 -16.23 -5.87 -15.73
C VAL A 92 -15.81 -4.42 -15.44
N LEU A 93 -15.00 -4.19 -14.38
CA LEU A 93 -14.54 -2.86 -14.01
C LEU A 93 -13.63 -2.25 -15.10
N VAL A 94 -12.64 -3.00 -15.57
CA VAL A 94 -11.70 -2.55 -16.60
C VAL A 94 -12.43 -2.30 -17.92
N ALA A 95 -13.34 -3.19 -18.33
CA ALA A 95 -14.14 -3.01 -19.54
C ALA A 95 -14.97 -1.72 -19.51
N ASN A 96 -15.57 -1.38 -18.35
CA ASN A 96 -16.35 -0.15 -18.21
C ASN A 96 -15.46 1.10 -18.16
N LEU A 97 -14.32 1.03 -17.47
CA LEU A 97 -13.36 2.14 -17.41
C LEU A 97 -12.71 2.43 -18.78
N ALA A 98 -12.51 1.40 -19.60
CA ALA A 98 -11.90 1.50 -20.93
C ALA A 98 -12.90 1.76 -22.07
N ASN A 99 -14.22 1.79 -21.79
CA ASN A 99 -15.25 1.88 -22.82
C ASN A 99 -15.12 3.18 -23.64
N PRO A 100 -14.82 3.11 -24.95
CA PRO A 100 -14.53 4.30 -25.76
C PRO A 100 -15.73 5.25 -25.91
N ALA A 101 -16.96 4.73 -25.83
CA ALA A 101 -18.18 5.51 -26.04
C ALA A 101 -18.62 6.29 -24.78
N ARG A 102 -18.13 5.93 -23.58
CA ARG A 102 -18.64 6.47 -22.30
C ARG A 102 -17.54 6.88 -21.32
N ALA A 103 -16.32 6.39 -21.50
CA ALA A 103 -15.24 6.65 -20.56
C ALA A 103 -14.64 8.04 -20.72
N SER A 104 -14.61 8.80 -19.62
CA SER A 104 -13.80 10.01 -19.53
C SER A 104 -12.31 9.68 -19.69
N ASP A 105 -11.48 10.68 -19.99
CA ASP A 105 -10.02 10.53 -20.06
C ASP A 105 -9.43 9.85 -18.81
N TYR A 106 -9.76 10.35 -17.61
CA TYR A 106 -9.37 9.71 -16.35
C TYR A 106 -9.87 8.27 -16.15
N SER A 107 -10.97 7.88 -16.80
CA SER A 107 -11.48 6.50 -16.70
C SER A 107 -10.60 5.56 -17.52
N LYS A 108 -10.23 5.95 -18.74
CA LYS A 108 -9.30 5.20 -19.60
C LYS A 108 -7.93 5.05 -18.93
N ARG A 109 -7.40 6.13 -18.35
CA ARG A 109 -6.13 6.10 -17.61
C ARG A 109 -6.22 5.27 -16.33
N ALA A 110 -7.36 5.28 -15.65
CA ALA A 110 -7.59 4.40 -14.50
C ALA A 110 -7.62 2.91 -14.88
N ALA A 111 -8.16 2.57 -16.06
CA ALA A 111 -8.09 1.20 -16.59
C ALA A 111 -6.63 0.78 -16.80
N LEU A 112 -5.84 1.60 -17.50
CA LEU A 112 -4.40 1.38 -17.69
C LEU A 112 -3.67 1.19 -16.36
N TRP A 113 -3.97 2.02 -15.37
CA TRP A 113 -3.34 1.93 -14.06
C TRP A 113 -3.72 0.65 -13.30
N LEU A 114 -4.98 0.22 -13.35
CA LEU A 114 -5.39 -1.05 -12.73
C LEU A 114 -4.70 -2.25 -13.38
N MET A 115 -4.59 -2.26 -14.71
CA MET A 115 -3.90 -3.31 -15.47
C MET A 115 -2.39 -3.32 -15.15
N ALA A 116 -1.71 -2.18 -15.28
CA ALA A 116 -0.28 -2.07 -14.99
C ALA A 116 0.04 -2.34 -13.51
N GLY A 117 -0.85 -1.93 -12.59
CA GLY A 117 -0.72 -2.21 -11.16
C GLY A 117 -0.94 -3.69 -10.81
N LEU A 118 -1.76 -4.40 -11.58
CA LEU A 118 -1.95 -5.84 -11.44
C LEU A 118 -0.75 -6.62 -11.99
N ALA A 119 -0.15 -6.17 -13.09
CA ALA A 119 1.04 -6.78 -13.69
C ALA A 119 2.28 -6.66 -12.79
N THR A 120 2.48 -5.48 -12.20
CA THR A 120 3.78 -5.12 -11.58
C THR A 120 3.73 -5.06 -10.06
N GLY A 121 2.53 -4.96 -9.50
CA GLY A 121 2.33 -4.78 -8.08
C GLY A 121 2.81 -3.44 -7.52
N LEU A 122 3.18 -2.44 -8.33
CA LEU A 122 3.65 -1.12 -7.83
C LEU A 122 2.61 -0.42 -6.94
N ARG A 123 3.08 0.38 -5.98
CA ARG A 123 2.18 1.29 -5.23
C ARG A 123 1.81 2.47 -6.12
N PRO A 124 0.63 3.09 -5.91
CA PRO A 124 0.26 4.30 -6.64
C PRO A 124 1.35 5.37 -6.66
N CYS A 125 1.93 5.73 -5.51
CA CYS A 125 3.00 6.74 -5.45
C CYS A 125 4.34 6.32 -6.06
N GLU A 126 4.55 5.04 -6.38
CA GLU A 126 5.81 4.59 -7.00
C GLU A 126 5.83 4.85 -8.52
N TRP A 127 4.67 5.09 -9.13
CA TRP A 127 4.55 5.31 -10.57
C TRP A 127 5.11 6.65 -11.05
N GLU A 128 5.09 7.68 -10.20
CA GLU A 128 5.60 9.03 -10.53
C GLU A 128 7.04 9.00 -11.05
N ASN A 129 7.88 8.15 -10.44
CA ASN A 129 9.29 8.04 -10.75
C ASN A 129 9.64 6.71 -11.44
N ALA A 130 8.65 5.92 -11.87
CA ALA A 130 8.90 4.66 -12.56
C ALA A 130 9.55 4.92 -13.93
N ARG A 131 10.50 4.06 -14.29
CA ARG A 131 11.19 4.08 -15.59
C ARG A 131 11.23 2.67 -16.18
N LEU A 132 10.60 2.49 -17.32
CA LEU A 132 10.64 1.25 -18.10
C LEU A 132 11.96 1.18 -18.87
N SER A 133 12.61 0.02 -18.87
CA SER A 133 13.79 -0.23 -19.69
C SER A 133 13.44 -0.21 -21.18
N GLU A 134 14.43 0.08 -22.03
CA GLU A 134 14.23 0.16 -23.49
C GLU A 134 13.76 -1.16 -24.08
N ASP A 135 14.25 -2.29 -23.56
CA ASP A 135 13.84 -3.64 -23.95
C ASP A 135 12.46 -4.04 -23.40
N GLY A 136 11.84 -3.20 -22.56
CA GLY A 136 10.53 -3.42 -21.98
C GLY A 136 10.45 -4.48 -20.88
N ARG A 137 11.59 -5.08 -20.49
CA ARG A 137 11.62 -6.24 -19.58
C ARG A 137 11.62 -5.86 -18.11
N THR A 138 11.94 -4.61 -17.78
CA THR A 138 12.10 -4.19 -16.38
C THR A 138 11.61 -2.78 -16.11
N LEU A 139 11.10 -2.58 -14.90
CA LEU A 139 10.77 -1.28 -14.32
C LEU A 139 11.75 -0.94 -13.21
N ASN A 140 12.46 0.17 -13.36
CA ASN A 140 13.25 0.79 -12.33
C ASN A 140 12.35 1.72 -11.50
N VAL A 141 12.32 1.49 -10.19
CA VAL A 141 11.34 2.13 -9.29
C VAL A 141 12.02 2.61 -8.02
N LEU A 142 11.78 3.86 -7.65
CA LEU A 142 12.16 4.36 -6.32
C LEU A 142 11.27 3.73 -5.24
N ASN A 143 11.89 3.18 -4.20
CA ASN A 143 11.14 2.55 -3.12
C ASN A 143 10.44 3.61 -2.28
N ALA A 144 9.11 3.61 -2.27
CA ALA A 144 8.32 4.51 -1.42
C ALA A 144 8.51 4.33 0.11
N LYS A 145 9.34 3.36 0.54
CA LYS A 145 9.74 3.15 1.96
C LYS A 145 11.20 3.54 2.24
N ALA A 146 11.94 4.05 1.25
CA ALA A 146 13.34 4.44 1.44
C ALA A 146 13.47 5.59 2.44
N THR A 147 12.50 6.52 2.45
CA THR A 147 12.46 7.72 3.32
C THR A 147 12.44 7.45 4.83
N ASN A 148 12.15 6.21 5.26
CA ASN A 148 12.05 5.85 6.68
C ASN A 148 13.00 4.70 7.06
N GLY A 149 13.99 4.39 6.23
CA GLY A 149 14.88 3.24 6.46
C GLY A 149 14.14 1.90 6.52
N ARG A 150 12.95 1.77 5.88
CA ARG A 150 12.11 0.55 5.91
C ARG A 150 12.11 -0.21 4.57
N ALA A 151 12.83 0.28 3.57
CA ALA A 151 13.03 -0.38 2.27
C ALA A 151 14.34 -1.20 2.25
N THR A 152 14.47 -2.14 1.33
CA THR A 152 15.72 -2.89 1.10
C THR A 152 16.81 -2.04 0.41
N GLY A 153 16.42 -0.94 -0.25
CA GLY A 153 17.32 0.01 -0.90
C GLY A 153 16.57 1.26 -1.37
N ILE A 154 17.26 2.20 -2.03
CA ILE A 154 16.67 3.42 -2.58
C ILE A 154 15.75 3.10 -3.76
N SER A 155 16.12 2.13 -4.59
CA SER A 155 15.36 1.66 -5.74
C SER A 155 15.19 0.13 -5.73
N ARG A 156 14.33 -0.37 -6.61
CA ARG A 156 14.23 -1.78 -6.97
C ARG A 156 13.93 -1.94 -8.46
N VAL A 157 14.32 -3.10 -8.99
CA VAL A 157 13.98 -3.52 -10.35
C VAL A 157 12.81 -4.50 -10.27
N VAL A 158 11.76 -4.25 -11.04
CA VAL A 158 10.58 -5.12 -11.14
C VAL A 158 10.53 -5.69 -12.55
N PRO A 159 10.55 -7.03 -12.73
CA PRO A 159 10.38 -7.63 -14.05
C PRO A 159 8.98 -7.33 -14.60
N VAL A 160 8.90 -7.19 -15.92
CA VAL A 160 7.65 -7.02 -16.66
C VAL A 160 7.54 -8.16 -17.65
N ASP A 161 6.47 -8.94 -17.55
CA ASP A 161 6.19 -10.01 -18.50
C ASP A 161 5.91 -9.43 -19.89
N ALA A 162 6.31 -10.14 -20.94
CA ALA A 162 6.17 -9.68 -22.33
C ALA A 162 4.70 -9.36 -22.68
N ASP A 163 3.77 -10.14 -22.15
CA ASP A 163 2.32 -9.95 -22.35
C ASP A 163 1.80 -8.68 -21.65
N ASP A 164 2.44 -8.27 -20.56
CA ASP A 164 2.08 -7.07 -19.78
C ASP A 164 2.81 -5.81 -20.26
N PHE A 165 3.90 -5.94 -21.02
CA PHE A 165 4.68 -4.82 -21.52
C PHE A 165 3.85 -3.75 -22.24
N PRO A 166 2.94 -4.09 -23.19
CA PRO A 166 2.14 -3.08 -23.89
C PRO A 166 1.31 -2.22 -22.94
N VAL A 167 0.70 -2.82 -21.92
CA VAL A 167 -0.17 -2.09 -20.99
C VAL A 167 0.62 -1.27 -19.97
N VAL A 168 1.76 -1.78 -19.51
CA VAL A 168 2.69 -1.05 -18.65
C VAL A 168 3.24 0.17 -19.38
N ARG A 169 3.67 0.01 -20.64
CA ARG A 169 4.15 1.11 -21.48
C ARG A 169 3.07 2.16 -21.68
N ALA A 170 1.87 1.75 -22.10
CA ALA A 170 0.74 2.66 -22.30
C ALA A 170 0.37 3.42 -21.02
N HIS A 171 0.44 2.78 -19.86
CA HIS A 171 0.21 3.47 -18.59
C HIS A 171 1.29 4.54 -18.31
N ILE A 172 2.57 4.23 -18.50
CA ILE A 172 3.67 5.18 -18.31
C ILE A 172 3.56 6.36 -19.27
N GLU A 173 3.28 6.10 -20.54
CA GLU A 173 3.04 7.13 -21.55
C GLU A 173 1.86 8.03 -21.15
N SER A 174 0.76 7.43 -20.69
CA SER A 174 -0.41 8.18 -20.21
C SER A 174 -0.11 9.08 -19.01
N LEU A 175 0.81 8.67 -18.13
CA LEU A 175 1.24 9.52 -17.01
C LEU A 175 2.13 10.66 -17.50
N ARG A 176 3.09 10.36 -18.39
CA ARG A 176 4.01 11.35 -18.96
C ARG A 176 3.27 12.44 -19.73
N GLU A 177 2.25 12.07 -20.50
CA GLU A 177 1.41 13.00 -21.24
C GLU A 177 0.74 14.05 -20.32
N LEU A 178 0.13 13.61 -19.21
CA LEU A 178 -0.51 14.53 -18.27
C LEU A 178 0.50 15.36 -17.48
N LEU A 179 1.64 14.77 -17.09
CA LEU A 179 2.73 15.50 -16.43
C LEU A 179 3.33 16.57 -17.35
N ALA A 180 3.55 16.25 -18.63
CA ALA A 180 4.04 17.20 -19.63
C ALA A 180 3.02 18.32 -19.90
N SER A 181 1.73 18.03 -19.71
CA SER A 181 0.64 19.01 -19.79
C SER A 181 0.49 19.86 -18.51
N GLY A 182 1.43 19.74 -17.55
CA GLY A 182 1.49 20.54 -16.33
C GLY A 182 0.63 20.04 -15.17
N HIS A 183 0.00 18.86 -15.28
CA HIS A 183 -0.73 18.29 -14.15
C HIS A 183 0.22 17.72 -13.10
N GLU A 184 -0.02 18.04 -11.83
CA GLU A 184 0.67 17.36 -10.74
C GLU A 184 0.27 15.88 -10.66
N PHE A 185 1.23 15.01 -10.29
CA PHE A 185 0.96 13.59 -10.07
C PHE A 185 -0.17 13.34 -9.06
N SER A 186 -0.25 14.16 -8.01
CA SER A 186 -1.30 14.12 -6.98
C SER A 186 -2.71 14.27 -7.58
N VAL A 187 -2.86 15.19 -8.54
CA VAL A 187 -4.11 15.48 -9.27
C VAL A 187 -4.45 14.31 -10.19
N ILE A 188 -3.46 13.78 -10.91
CA ILE A 188 -3.65 12.63 -11.82
C ILE A 188 -4.14 11.41 -11.03
N GLN A 189 -3.48 11.10 -9.91
CA GLN A 189 -3.84 9.99 -9.02
C GLN A 189 -5.26 10.18 -8.44
N LYS A 190 -5.62 11.40 -8.05
CA LYS A 190 -6.96 11.73 -7.54
C LYS A 190 -8.01 11.54 -8.63
N GLY A 191 -7.77 12.01 -9.85
CA GLY A 191 -8.67 11.84 -10.99
C GLY A 191 -8.97 10.36 -11.30
N CYS A 192 -7.92 9.53 -11.40
CA CYS A 192 -8.07 8.09 -11.61
C CYS A 192 -8.80 7.40 -10.44
N THR A 193 -8.51 7.81 -9.20
CA THR A 193 -9.20 7.28 -8.01
C THR A 193 -10.69 7.58 -8.03
N GLN A 194 -11.07 8.80 -8.42
CA GLN A 194 -12.49 9.19 -8.52
C GLN A 194 -13.19 8.49 -9.68
N ALA A 195 -12.50 8.27 -10.81
CA ALA A 195 -13.03 7.48 -11.92
C ALA A 195 -13.39 6.06 -11.45
N ILE A 196 -12.45 5.35 -10.79
CA ILE A 196 -12.70 4.01 -10.24
C ILE A 196 -13.90 4.04 -9.27
N ARG A 197 -13.95 5.01 -8.36
CA ARG A 197 -15.03 5.12 -7.37
C ARG A 197 -16.40 5.29 -8.05
N ARG A 198 -16.49 6.17 -9.04
CA ARG A 198 -17.73 6.41 -9.80
C ARG A 198 -18.16 5.16 -10.56
N THR A 199 -17.22 4.49 -11.23
CA THR A 199 -17.53 3.26 -11.97
C THR A 199 -17.97 2.13 -11.04
N CYS A 200 -17.34 1.97 -9.86
CA CYS A 200 -17.80 0.99 -8.87
C CYS A 200 -19.23 1.30 -8.40
N ALA A 201 -19.54 2.55 -8.09
CA ALA A 201 -20.88 2.97 -7.65
C ALA A 201 -21.95 2.75 -8.73
N ALA A 202 -21.58 2.92 -10.01
CA ALA A 202 -22.47 2.66 -11.13
C ALA A 202 -22.69 1.15 -11.40
N LEU A 203 -21.63 0.34 -11.29
CA LEU A 203 -21.70 -1.10 -11.54
C LEU A 203 -22.37 -1.89 -10.41
N TRP A 204 -22.17 -1.44 -9.18
CA TRP A 204 -22.62 -2.13 -7.98
C TRP A 204 -23.28 -1.16 -7.00
N PRO A 205 -24.43 -0.56 -7.37
CA PRO A 205 -25.13 0.39 -6.52
C PRO A 205 -25.52 -0.26 -5.19
N GLY A 206 -25.20 0.41 -4.08
CA GLY A 206 -25.49 -0.07 -2.71
C GLY A 206 -24.58 -1.19 -2.19
N ASP A 207 -23.64 -1.73 -2.99
CA ASP A 207 -22.69 -2.74 -2.53
C ASP A 207 -21.37 -2.12 -2.08
N ASP A 208 -21.34 -1.74 -0.80
CA ASP A 208 -20.14 -1.16 -0.18
C ASP A 208 -18.92 -2.08 -0.19
N LYS A 209 -19.11 -3.40 -0.36
CA LYS A 209 -18.01 -4.38 -0.38
C LYS A 209 -17.31 -4.41 -1.74
N ARG A 210 -17.95 -3.93 -2.81
CA ARG A 210 -17.37 -3.81 -4.16
C ARG A 210 -16.80 -2.42 -4.44
N THR A 211 -16.18 -1.84 -3.41
CA THR A 211 -15.43 -0.58 -3.53
C THR A 211 -13.94 -0.88 -3.74
N TYR A 212 -13.46 -0.65 -4.97
CA TYR A 212 -12.07 -0.84 -5.36
C TYR A 212 -11.28 0.47 -5.39
N ALA A 213 -9.95 0.35 -5.38
CA ALA A 213 -9.04 1.47 -5.57
C ALA A 213 -7.79 1.03 -6.33
N LEU A 214 -6.93 1.97 -6.73
CA LEU A 214 -5.63 1.66 -7.33
C LEU A 214 -4.82 0.64 -6.50
N TYR A 215 -4.89 0.76 -5.17
CA TYR A 215 -4.21 -0.15 -4.25
C TYR A 215 -4.77 -1.58 -4.27
N SER A 216 -6.02 -1.78 -4.72
CA SER A 216 -6.63 -3.10 -4.86
C SER A 216 -5.92 -3.94 -5.92
N ALA A 217 -5.41 -3.33 -7.00
CA ALA A 217 -4.61 -4.02 -8.01
C ALA A 217 -3.32 -4.61 -7.41
N ARG A 218 -2.58 -3.81 -6.63
CA ARG A 218 -1.39 -4.29 -5.88
C ARG A 218 -1.73 -5.40 -4.88
N HIS A 219 -2.88 -5.30 -4.20
CA HIS A 219 -3.34 -6.38 -3.33
C HIS A 219 -3.57 -7.68 -4.12
N GLN A 220 -4.15 -7.58 -5.31
CA GLN A 220 -4.42 -8.73 -6.17
C GLN A 220 -3.13 -9.33 -6.73
N PHE A 221 -2.20 -8.51 -7.24
CA PHE A 221 -0.85 -8.96 -7.63
C PHE A 221 -0.19 -9.75 -6.50
N SER A 222 -0.20 -9.23 -5.27
CA SER A 222 0.39 -9.93 -4.13
C SER A 222 -0.30 -11.26 -3.83
N ALA A 223 -1.61 -11.37 -4.03
CA ALA A 223 -2.32 -12.64 -3.85
C ALA A 223 -1.92 -13.66 -4.93
N ASN A 224 -1.88 -13.23 -6.19
CA ASN A 224 -1.47 -14.04 -7.33
C ASN A 224 -0.01 -14.51 -7.17
N ALA A 225 0.91 -13.60 -6.86
CA ALA A 225 2.33 -13.92 -6.64
C ALA A 225 2.51 -14.92 -5.47
N LYS A 226 1.77 -14.78 -4.36
CA LYS A 226 1.80 -15.75 -3.25
C LYS A 226 1.32 -17.15 -3.64
N ALA A 227 0.64 -17.32 -4.77
CA ALA A 227 0.20 -18.61 -5.26
C ALA A 227 1.27 -19.32 -6.10
N ILE A 228 2.26 -18.59 -6.64
CA ILE A 228 3.25 -19.13 -7.57
C ILE A 228 4.71 -18.95 -7.11
N ALA A 229 4.99 -18.03 -6.19
CA ALA A 229 6.33 -17.66 -5.75
C ALA A 229 6.54 -17.81 -4.23
N SER A 230 7.81 -17.88 -3.82
CA SER A 230 8.25 -17.91 -2.42
C SER A 230 7.94 -16.60 -1.68
N ALA A 231 8.02 -16.64 -0.34
CA ALA A 231 7.77 -15.45 0.47
C ALA A 231 8.82 -14.36 0.26
N GLU A 232 10.05 -14.77 -0.04
CA GLU A 232 11.22 -13.94 -0.31
C GLU A 232 11.06 -13.23 -1.67
N GLU A 233 10.68 -13.97 -2.72
CA GLU A 233 10.42 -13.41 -4.06
C GLU A 233 9.25 -12.42 -4.01
N VAL A 234 8.15 -12.78 -3.34
CA VAL A 234 7.01 -11.86 -3.14
C VAL A 234 7.44 -10.61 -2.38
N ALA A 235 8.31 -10.72 -1.38
CA ALA A 235 8.81 -9.57 -0.65
C ALA A 235 9.71 -8.68 -1.53
N ALA A 236 10.56 -9.27 -2.37
CA ALA A 236 11.42 -8.55 -3.30
C ALA A 236 10.60 -7.76 -4.33
N LEU A 237 9.64 -8.42 -5.01
CA LEU A 237 8.74 -7.79 -6.00
C LEU A 237 7.97 -6.60 -5.39
N LEU A 238 7.54 -6.74 -4.14
CA LEU A 238 6.78 -5.70 -3.43
C LEU A 238 7.67 -4.64 -2.74
N GLY A 239 9.01 -4.74 -2.80
CA GLY A 239 9.92 -3.81 -2.13
C GLY A 239 9.76 -3.83 -0.60
N HIS A 240 9.69 -5.03 -0.02
CA HIS A 240 9.55 -5.25 1.43
C HIS A 240 10.87 -5.73 2.04
N ARG A 241 11.32 -5.07 3.12
CA ARG A 241 12.46 -5.53 3.93
C ARG A 241 12.14 -6.75 4.81
N SER A 242 10.87 -7.03 5.07
CA SER A 242 10.45 -8.14 5.93
C SER A 242 9.32 -8.96 5.28
N THR A 243 9.52 -10.28 5.23
CA THR A 243 8.55 -11.27 4.75
C THR A 243 7.26 -11.27 5.57
N ARG A 244 7.32 -10.91 6.87
CA ARG A 244 6.16 -10.78 7.77
C ARG A 244 5.15 -9.73 7.28
N THR A 245 5.64 -8.64 6.69
CA THR A 245 4.79 -7.53 6.21
C THR A 245 4.04 -7.93 4.94
N ALA A 246 4.67 -8.72 4.08
CA ALA A 246 4.06 -9.27 2.87
C ALA A 246 2.88 -10.20 3.19
N ARG A 247 2.98 -10.98 4.29
CA ARG A 247 1.93 -11.92 4.72
C ARG A 247 0.66 -11.23 5.26
N ARG A 248 0.79 -10.20 6.12
CA ARG A 248 -0.35 -9.63 6.88
C ARG A 248 -1.11 -8.50 6.18
N HIS A 249 -0.44 -7.66 5.39
CA HIS A 249 -1.09 -6.44 4.88
C HIS A 249 -1.79 -6.63 3.54
N TYR A 250 -1.29 -7.53 2.69
CA TYR A 250 -1.87 -7.79 1.37
C TYR A 250 -2.94 -8.88 1.37
N ALA A 251 -3.67 -9.01 0.26
CA ALA A 251 -4.66 -10.08 0.14
C ALA A 251 -3.99 -11.46 0.31
N PRO A 252 -4.68 -12.41 0.95
CA PRO A 252 -4.13 -13.74 1.22
C PRO A 252 -4.09 -14.59 -0.07
N ARG A 253 -3.28 -15.66 -0.08
CA ARG A 253 -3.15 -16.60 -1.22
C ARG A 253 -4.50 -17.16 -1.70
N ARG A 254 -5.45 -17.40 -0.79
CA ARG A 254 -6.82 -17.84 -1.15
C ARG A 254 -7.58 -16.86 -2.05
N SER A 255 -7.16 -15.60 -2.10
CA SER A 255 -7.72 -14.57 -2.97
C SER A 255 -7.02 -14.48 -4.33
N ALA A 256 -6.01 -15.32 -4.61
CA ALA A 256 -5.42 -15.44 -5.93
C ALA A 256 -6.47 -15.87 -6.95
N TRP A 257 -6.33 -15.43 -8.20
CA TRP A 257 -7.19 -15.94 -9.28
C TRP A 257 -6.89 -17.42 -9.56
N SER A 258 -7.86 -18.11 -10.16
CA SER A 258 -7.84 -19.56 -10.37
C SER A 258 -6.61 -20.04 -11.12
N GLU A 259 -6.25 -19.33 -12.17
CA GLU A 259 -5.11 -19.61 -13.05
C GLU A 259 -3.79 -19.68 -12.25
N PHE A 260 -3.57 -18.76 -11.31
CA PHE A 260 -2.37 -18.76 -10.46
C PHE A 260 -2.37 -19.87 -9.40
N ARG A 261 -3.54 -20.42 -9.05
CA ARG A 261 -3.62 -21.55 -8.10
C ARG A 261 -3.38 -22.89 -8.80
N GLN A 262 -3.72 -22.99 -10.08
CA GLN A 262 -3.59 -24.22 -10.87
C GLN A 262 -2.13 -24.50 -11.27
N VAL A 263 -1.29 -23.46 -11.40
CA VAL A 263 0.14 -23.58 -11.76
C VAL A 263 0.94 -24.45 -10.78
N GLN A 264 0.58 -24.52 -9.49
CA GLN A 264 1.25 -25.41 -8.53
C GLN A 264 0.62 -26.81 -8.43
N THR A 265 -0.61 -27.02 -8.89
CA THR A 265 -1.23 -28.36 -8.87
C THR A 265 -0.72 -29.24 -10.01
N ALA A 266 -0.19 -28.64 -11.08
CA ALA A 266 0.66 -29.36 -12.02
C ALA A 266 2.01 -29.62 -11.33
N LYS A 267 2.29 -30.89 -10.97
CA LYS A 267 3.60 -31.29 -10.43
C LYS A 267 4.73 -30.75 -11.33
N PRO A 268 5.86 -30.25 -10.79
CA PRO A 268 6.99 -29.89 -11.62
C PRO A 268 7.53 -31.13 -12.32
N THR A 269 7.40 -31.20 -13.64
CA THR A 269 8.20 -32.12 -14.46
C THR A 269 9.64 -31.65 -14.37
N ALA A 270 10.54 -32.58 -14.03
CA ALA A 270 11.94 -32.29 -13.70
C ALA A 270 12.74 -31.81 -14.92
N SER A 271 12.61 -30.54 -15.33
CA SER A 271 13.49 -29.97 -16.35
C SER A 271 13.55 -28.43 -16.39
N MET A 272 13.44 -27.73 -15.25
CA MET A 272 13.83 -26.30 -15.19
C MET A 272 14.40 -25.97 -13.81
N GLN A 273 15.68 -26.28 -13.59
CA GLN A 273 16.46 -25.70 -12.50
C GLN A 273 17.62 -24.91 -13.11
N ALA A 274 17.48 -23.60 -13.20
CA ALA A 274 18.63 -22.70 -13.33
C ALA A 274 19.22 -22.45 -11.92
N PRO A 275 20.54 -22.41 -11.76
CA PRO A 275 21.18 -22.44 -10.45
C PRO A 275 21.06 -21.09 -9.73
N ILE A 276 20.24 -21.04 -8.68
CA ILE A 276 20.22 -19.92 -7.74
C ILE A 276 21.45 -20.06 -6.82
N ARG A 277 22.40 -19.12 -6.96
CA ARG A 277 23.53 -18.96 -6.01
C ARG A 277 22.96 -18.70 -4.61
N ARG A 278 23.07 -19.71 -3.74
CA ARG A 278 22.82 -19.57 -2.31
C ARG A 278 23.96 -18.74 -1.71
N SER A 279 23.66 -17.58 -1.14
CA SER A 279 24.63 -16.88 -0.30
C SER A 279 24.80 -17.69 1.00
N THR A 280 26.01 -18.22 1.19
CA THR A 280 26.43 -18.83 2.46
C THR A 280 26.47 -17.77 3.57
N PRO A 281 26.14 -18.14 4.81
CA PRO A 281 26.38 -17.25 5.95
C PRO A 281 27.88 -17.11 6.15
N ARG A 282 28.38 -15.87 6.31
CA ARG A 282 29.70 -15.63 6.88
C ARG A 282 29.63 -15.98 8.37
N ASN A 283 30.32 -17.03 8.77
CA ASN A 283 30.80 -17.19 10.14
C ASN A 283 32.13 -16.41 10.25
N GLY A 284 32.24 -15.59 11.28
CA GLY A 284 33.36 -14.73 11.61
C GLY A 284 32.90 -13.63 12.54
#